data_AF-A0AB39AR06-F1
#
_entry.id   AF-A0AB39AR06-F1
#
_cell.length_a   1.000
_cell.length_b   1.000
_cell.length_c   1.000
_cell.angle_alpha   90.00
_cell.angle_beta   90.00
_cell.angle_gamma   90.00
#
_symmetry.space_group_name_H-M   'P 1'
#
loop_
_entity.id
_entity.type
_entity.pdbx_description
1 polymer ?
#
loop_
_entity_poly.entity_id
_entity_poly.type
_entity_poly.pdbx_seq_one_letter_code
_entity_poly.pdbx_strand_id
1 'polypeptide(L)'
;MNIQKALAEFITFGEQRDEAISVIVSSSAHNAKPLYKLTTPVLIDVLKRCVSNEIDLDDLALWANVIESRADIDSAEHEGVIYALSNSEQMGEFSHTKLEQLLALLKD
;
A
#
# COMPACT_ATOMS: atom_id res chain seq x y z
N MET A 1 17.94 3.55 -8.48
CA MET A 1 17.09 4.41 -7.62
C MET A 1 17.48 4.29 -6.14
N ASN A 2 17.28 5.32 -5.30
CA ASN A 2 17.49 5.20 -3.83
C ASN A 2 16.23 4.65 -3.12
N ILE A 3 16.36 4.19 -1.87
CA ILE A 3 15.24 3.54 -1.18
C ILE A 3 14.04 4.46 -0.96
N GLN A 4 14.24 5.74 -0.62
CA GLN A 4 13.13 6.67 -0.40
C GLN A 4 12.30 6.89 -1.69
N LYS A 5 12.98 7.05 -2.83
CA LYS A 5 12.31 7.16 -4.13
C LYS A 5 11.65 5.83 -4.53
N ALA A 6 12.29 4.70 -4.24
CA ALA A 6 11.70 3.38 -4.50
C ALA A 6 10.40 3.17 -3.70
N LEU A 7 10.39 3.52 -2.41
CA LEU A 7 9.18 3.49 -1.60
C LEU A 7 8.08 4.36 -2.19
N ALA A 8 8.41 5.60 -2.58
CA ALA A 8 7.43 6.48 -3.21
C ALA A 8 6.85 5.88 -4.51
N GLU A 9 7.71 5.42 -5.43
CA GLU A 9 7.30 4.81 -6.71
C GLU A 9 6.46 3.55 -6.50
N PHE A 10 6.81 2.69 -5.53
CA PHE A 10 6.03 1.50 -5.22
C PHE A 10 4.66 1.86 -4.62
N ILE A 11 4.65 2.71 -3.59
CA ILE A 11 3.44 3.02 -2.83
C ILE A 11 2.43 3.77 -3.71
N THR A 12 2.88 4.63 -4.64
CA THR A 12 2.00 5.40 -5.53
C THR A 12 1.75 4.77 -6.89
N PHE A 13 2.15 3.51 -7.11
CA PHE A 13 2.06 2.84 -8.42
C PHE A 13 2.66 3.70 -9.56
N GLY A 14 3.89 4.17 -9.34
CA GLY A 14 4.65 4.99 -10.28
C GLY A 14 5.20 4.20 -11.47
N GLU A 15 5.67 4.92 -12.49
CA GLU A 15 6.15 4.32 -13.75
C GLU A 15 7.40 3.45 -13.57
N GLN A 16 8.19 3.69 -12.52
CA GLN A 16 9.44 2.97 -12.24
C GLN A 16 9.24 1.84 -11.22
N ARG A 17 8.02 1.30 -11.10
CA ARG A 17 7.66 0.29 -10.09
C ARG A 17 8.56 -0.96 -10.13
N ASP A 18 8.92 -1.45 -11.31
CA ASP A 18 9.76 -2.65 -11.42
C ASP A 18 11.18 -2.40 -10.85
N GLU A 19 11.75 -1.22 -11.09
CA GLU A 19 13.01 -0.81 -10.47
C GLU A 19 12.83 -0.61 -8.96
N ALA A 20 11.68 -0.09 -8.52
CA ALA A 20 11.35 0.10 -7.11
C ALA A 20 11.33 -1.21 -6.34
N ILE A 21 10.66 -2.23 -6.88
CA ILE A 21 10.57 -3.56 -6.26
C ILE A 21 11.97 -4.14 -6.05
N SER A 22 12.85 -4.06 -7.05
CA SER A 22 14.24 -4.54 -6.94
C SER A 22 15.01 -3.87 -5.79
N VAL A 23 14.87 -2.55 -5.65
CA VAL A 23 15.49 -1.79 -4.56
C VAL A 23 14.89 -2.14 -3.19
N ILE A 24 13.57 -2.28 -3.11
CA ILE A 24 12.85 -2.60 -1.86
C ILE A 24 13.25 -3.99 -1.35
N VAL A 25 13.29 -4.99 -2.24
CA VAL A 25 13.65 -6.38 -1.90
C VAL A 25 15.13 -6.51 -1.50
N SER A 26 16.02 -5.73 -2.12
CA SER A 26 17.45 -5.75 -1.80
C SER A 26 17.84 -4.91 -0.57
N SER A 27 16.92 -4.10 -0.03
CA SER A 27 17.16 -3.20 1.10
C SER A 27 16.51 -3.69 2.39
N SER A 28 17.32 -3.86 3.44
CA SER A 28 16.81 -4.10 4.79
C SER A 28 16.17 -2.83 5.38
N ALA A 29 14.95 -2.97 5.90
CA ALA A 29 14.25 -1.92 6.65
C ALA A 29 14.36 -2.10 8.17
N HIS A 30 15.10 -3.11 8.65
CA HIS A 30 15.10 -3.46 10.07
C HIS A 30 15.67 -2.33 10.93
N ASN A 31 14.88 -1.81 11.89
CA ASN A 31 15.20 -0.66 12.74
C ASN A 31 15.46 0.67 11.98
N ALA A 32 14.97 0.78 10.74
CA ALA A 32 15.04 2.03 10.00
C ALA A 32 14.09 3.08 10.61
N LYS A 33 14.49 4.35 10.52
CA LYS A 33 13.53 5.44 10.71
C LYS A 33 12.57 5.46 9.51
N PRO A 34 11.31 5.85 9.69
CA PRO A 34 10.39 6.02 8.56
C PRO A 34 10.98 6.95 7.49
N LEU A 35 11.06 6.45 6.26
CA LEU A 35 11.53 7.17 5.08
C LEU A 35 10.37 7.63 4.22
N TYR A 36 9.20 7.02 4.39
CA TYR A 36 7.96 7.39 3.72
C TYR A 36 6.80 7.38 4.73
N LYS A 37 5.91 8.38 4.66
CA LYS A 37 4.65 8.39 5.41
C LYS A 37 3.51 8.12 4.43
N LEU A 38 2.75 7.06 4.67
CA LEU A 38 1.51 6.80 3.94
C LEU A 38 0.49 7.89 4.27
N THR A 39 0.00 8.55 3.25
CA THR A 39 -1.00 9.63 3.39
C THR A 39 -2.36 9.16 2.91
N THR A 40 -3.43 9.72 3.49
CA THR A 40 -4.82 9.42 3.09
C THR A 40 -5.05 9.62 1.59
N PRO A 41 -4.55 10.68 0.92
CA PRO A 41 -4.70 10.82 -0.52
C PRO A 41 -4.09 9.67 -1.33
N VAL A 42 -2.93 9.16 -0.90
CA VAL A 42 -2.26 8.04 -1.57
C VAL A 42 -3.04 6.74 -1.37
N LEU A 43 -3.51 6.48 -0.14
CA LEU A 43 -4.38 5.32 0.13
C LEU A 43 -5.66 5.37 -0.72
N ILE A 44 -6.32 6.53 -0.79
CA ILE A 44 -7.52 6.73 -1.62
C ILE A 44 -7.20 6.51 -3.11
N ASP A 45 -6.06 6.97 -3.61
CA ASP A 45 -5.65 6.76 -5.00
C ASP A 45 -5.54 5.27 -5.31
N VAL A 46 -4.81 4.52 -4.49
CA VAL A 46 -4.61 3.07 -4.67
C VAL A 46 -5.94 2.30 -4.62
N LEU A 47 -6.80 2.62 -3.66
CA LEU A 47 -8.13 2.01 -3.57
C LEU A 47 -8.99 2.30 -4.80
N LYS A 48 -8.93 3.53 -5.35
CA LYS A 48 -9.65 3.89 -6.58
C LYS A 48 -9.13 3.11 -7.78
N ARG A 49 -7.81 2.93 -7.90
CA ARG A 49 -7.20 2.12 -8.97
C ARG A 49 -7.69 0.68 -8.95
N CYS A 50 -7.84 0.10 -7.76
CA CYS A 50 -8.41 -1.23 -7.60
C CYS A 50 -9.88 -1.26 -8.03
N VAL A 51 -10.69 -0.32 -7.56
CA VAL A 51 -12.11 -0.20 -7.96
C VAL A 51 -12.28 0.03 -9.47
N SER A 52 -11.34 0.71 -10.13
CA SER A 52 -11.34 0.92 -11.58
C SER A 52 -10.75 -0.25 -12.39
N ASN A 53 -10.39 -1.36 -11.76
CA ASN A 53 -9.71 -2.51 -12.38
C ASN A 53 -8.35 -2.17 -13.02
N GLU A 54 -7.67 -1.12 -12.57
CA GLU A 54 -6.29 -0.84 -12.98
C GLU A 54 -5.30 -1.80 -12.29
N ILE A 55 -5.63 -2.18 -11.05
CA ILE A 55 -4.96 -3.21 -10.27
C ILE A 55 -6.02 -4.17 -9.75
N ASP A 56 -5.68 -5.44 -9.56
CA ASP A 56 -6.61 -6.39 -8.96
C ASP A 56 -6.51 -6.40 -7.43
N LEU A 57 -7.29 -7.29 -6.80
CA LEU A 57 -7.32 -7.43 -5.35
C LEU A 57 -6.03 -8.08 -4.81
N ASP A 58 -5.36 -8.90 -5.61
CA ASP A 58 -4.11 -9.57 -5.23
C ASP A 58 -2.96 -8.56 -5.23
N ASP A 59 -2.92 -7.67 -6.22
CA ASP A 59 -2.04 -6.51 -6.29
C ASP A 59 -2.23 -5.59 -5.07
N LEU A 60 -3.49 -5.30 -4.71
CA LEU A 60 -3.82 -4.47 -3.56
C LEU A 60 -3.39 -5.13 -2.24
N ALA A 61 -3.62 -6.43 -2.09
CA ALA A 61 -3.21 -7.19 -0.91
C ALA A 61 -1.68 -7.26 -0.80
N LEU A 62 -0.97 -7.47 -1.91
CA LEU A 62 0.49 -7.44 -1.95
C LEU A 62 1.04 -6.06 -1.56
N TRP A 63 0.45 -4.99 -2.11
CA TRP A 63 0.80 -3.61 -1.76
C TRP A 63 0.68 -3.36 -0.26
N ALA A 64 -0.43 -3.78 0.35
CA ALA A 64 -0.65 -3.64 1.79
C ALA A 64 0.33 -4.48 2.61
N ASN A 65 0.63 -5.72 2.19
CA ASN A 65 1.61 -6.59 2.85
C ASN A 65 3.03 -5.98 2.86
N VAL A 66 3.44 -5.35 1.76
CA VAL A 66 4.76 -4.68 1.70
C VAL A 66 4.78 -3.46 2.62
N ILE A 67 3.68 -2.71 2.74
CA ILE A 67 3.60 -1.57 3.65
C ILE A 67 3.65 -2.02 5.10
N GLU A 68 2.87 -3.03 5.46
CA GLU A 68 2.76 -3.56 6.82
C GLU A 68 4.09 -4.14 7.33
N SER A 69 4.80 -4.88 6.48
CA SER A 69 6.05 -5.57 6.85
C SER A 69 7.27 -4.66 6.98
N ARG A 70 7.17 -3.39 6.56
CA ARG A 70 8.33 -2.49 6.42
C ARG A 70 8.33 -1.38 7.46
N ALA A 71 9.31 -1.44 8.37
CA ALA A 71 9.51 -0.42 9.40
C ALA A 71 9.95 0.95 8.89
N ASP A 72 10.42 1.06 7.63
CA ASP A 72 10.74 2.34 6.98
C ASP A 72 9.53 3.02 6.32
N ILE A 73 8.33 2.48 6.51
CA ILE A 73 7.07 3.11 6.10
C ILE A 73 6.23 3.41 7.35
N ASP A 74 5.85 4.68 7.53
CA ASP A 74 4.91 5.10 8.56
C ASP A 74 3.49 5.01 8.01
N SER A 75 2.75 4.00 8.45
CA SER A 75 1.33 3.79 8.15
C SER A 75 0.45 3.84 9.40
N ALA A 76 0.92 4.42 10.52
CA ALA A 76 0.22 4.37 11.81
C ALA A 76 -1.21 4.96 11.76
N GLU A 77 -1.40 6.01 10.94
CA GLU A 77 -2.70 6.64 10.72
C GLU A 77 -3.71 5.71 10.04
N HIS A 78 -3.23 4.75 9.25
CA HIS A 78 -4.02 3.84 8.42
C HIS A 78 -3.76 2.36 8.78
N GLU A 79 -3.20 2.09 9.97
CA GLU A 79 -2.72 0.76 10.37
C GLU A 79 -3.84 -0.29 10.28
N GLY A 80 -5.04 0.03 10.78
CA GLY A 80 -6.18 -0.88 10.70
C GLY A 80 -6.62 -1.18 9.26
N VAL A 81 -6.51 -0.22 8.35
CA VAL A 81 -6.84 -0.41 6.94
C VAL A 81 -5.78 -1.27 6.26
N ILE A 82 -4.50 -0.94 6.47
CA ILE A 82 -3.38 -1.70 5.93
C ILE A 82 -3.41 -3.15 6.43
N TYR A 83 -3.65 -3.36 7.72
CA TYR A 83 -3.78 -4.70 8.30
C TYR A 83 -4.95 -5.48 7.70
N ALA A 84 -6.11 -4.84 7.52
CA ALA A 84 -7.26 -5.49 6.90
C ALA A 84 -6.95 -5.91 5.45
N LEU A 85 -6.35 -5.01 4.66
CA LEU A 85 -5.99 -5.26 3.26
C LEU A 85 -4.90 -6.31 3.11
N SER A 86 -3.90 -6.32 3.99
CA SER A 86 -2.81 -7.31 3.96
C SER A 86 -3.29 -8.72 4.33
N ASN A 87 -4.33 -8.81 5.16
CA ASN A 87 -4.96 -10.06 5.59
C ASN A 87 -6.34 -10.29 4.93
N SER A 88 -6.50 -9.85 3.68
CA SER A 88 -7.76 -9.90 2.93
C SER A 88 -8.41 -11.29 2.91
N GLU A 89 -7.62 -12.35 2.74
CA GLU A 89 -8.09 -13.74 2.72
C GLU A 89 -8.72 -14.16 4.07
N GLN A 90 -8.12 -13.71 5.18
CA GLN A 90 -8.57 -14.06 6.54
C GLN A 90 -9.79 -13.22 6.97
N MET A 91 -9.89 -11.99 6.47
CA MET A 91 -11.00 -11.07 6.76
C MET A 91 -12.26 -11.36 5.93
N GLY A 92 -12.23 -12.40 5.11
CA GLY A 92 -13.25 -12.71 4.12
C GLY A 92 -13.10 -11.74 2.95
N GLU A 93 -12.48 -12.24 1.88
CA GLU A 93 -12.08 -11.54 0.64
C GLU A 93 -12.73 -10.16 0.44
N PHE A 94 -11.89 -9.17 0.13
CA PHE A 94 -12.39 -7.88 -0.31
C PHE A 94 -13.14 -8.04 -1.63
N SER A 95 -14.29 -7.40 -1.73
CA SER A 95 -14.97 -7.20 -3.01
C SER A 95 -14.89 -5.71 -3.35
N HIS A 96 -15.06 -5.36 -4.62
CA HIS A 96 -15.06 -3.95 -5.03
C HIS A 96 -16.10 -3.14 -4.25
N THR A 97 -17.25 -3.73 -3.92
CA THR A 97 -18.27 -3.09 -3.07
C THR A 97 -17.75 -2.73 -1.67
N LYS A 98 -16.95 -3.61 -1.03
CA LYS A 98 -16.34 -3.31 0.27
C LYS A 98 -15.29 -2.20 0.15
N LEU A 99 -14.51 -2.20 -0.93
CA LEU A 99 -13.52 -1.14 -1.21
C LEU A 99 -14.19 0.22 -1.44
N GLU A 100 -15.33 0.25 -2.15
CA GLU A 100 -16.13 1.46 -2.34
C GLU A 100 -16.68 2.01 -1.01
N GLN A 101 -17.14 1.13 -0.11
CA GLN A 101 -17.56 1.52 1.23
C GLN A 101 -16.41 2.10 2.05
N LEU A 102 -15.23 1.45 2.02
CA LEU A 102 -14.02 1.95 2.67
C LEU A 102 -13.60 3.32 2.11
N LEU A 103 -13.66 3.50 0.79
CA LEU A 103 -13.39 4.77 0.12
C LEU A 103 -14.34 5.89 0.54
N ALA A 104 -15.59 5.57 0.87
CA ALA A 104 -16.54 6.56 1.38
C ALA A 104 -16.14 7.01 2.80
N LEU A 105 -15.77 6.06 3.67
CA LEU A 105 -15.35 6.34 5.04
C LEU A 105 -14.05 7.15 5.15
N LEU A 106 -13.16 7.04 4.17
CA LEU A 106 -11.88 7.77 4.13
C LEU A 106 -11.98 9.20 3.58
N LYS A 107 -13.15 9.58 3.02
CA LYS A 107 -13.39 10.91 2.43
C LYS A 107 -14.11 11.88 3.36
N ASP A 108 -14.68 11.38 4.47
CA ASP A 108 -15.29 12.16 5.55
C ASP A 108 -14.26 12.47 6.65
#